data_AF-A0A841M749-F1
#
_entry.id   AF-A0A841M749-F1
#
_cell.length_a   1.000
_cell.length_b   1.000
_cell.length_c   1.000
_cell.angle_alpha   90.00
_cell.angle_beta   90.00
_cell.angle_gamma   90.00
#
_symmetry.space_group_name_H-M   'P 1'
#
loop_
_entity.id
_entity.type
_entity.pdbx_description
1 polymer ?
#
loop_
_entity_poly.entity_id
_entity_poly.type
_entity_poly.pdbx_seq_one_letter_code
_entity_poly.pdbx_strand_id
1 'polypeptide(L)'
;MRKILISTLAVSTLASASIASAATFTTTGTIEKLNMLANTVQLSDGDSFKLPSDTDLSGVSAGQKVQINWSSQTPSWFTDHVNNKDVAQFDANSISVAQ
;
A
#
# COMPACT_ATOMS: atom_id res chain seq x y z
N MET A 1 -24.96 -64.15 -17.89
CA MET A 1 -23.75 -63.32 -18.09
C MET A 1 -24.19 -61.92 -18.51
N ARG A 2 -24.29 -60.97 -17.57
CA ARG A 2 -24.63 -59.58 -17.88
C ARG A 2 -23.37 -58.73 -17.75
N LYS A 3 -22.89 -58.27 -18.92
CA LYS A 3 -21.80 -57.31 -19.10
C LYS A 3 -22.39 -55.90 -19.01
N ILE A 4 -21.97 -55.10 -18.04
CA ILE A 4 -22.04 -53.63 -18.14
C ILE A 4 -20.81 -53.09 -17.40
N LEU A 5 -19.76 -52.77 -18.16
CA LEU A 5 -18.62 -51.99 -17.69
C LEU A 5 -18.94 -50.53 -18.00
N ILE A 6 -19.30 -49.77 -16.96
CA ILE A 6 -19.61 -48.34 -17.06
C ILE A 6 -18.28 -47.60 -17.13
N SER A 7 -18.01 -46.98 -18.28
CA SER A 7 -16.88 -46.08 -18.49
C SER A 7 -17.04 -44.86 -17.58
N THR A 8 -16.13 -44.70 -16.63
CA THR A 8 -16.16 -43.59 -15.66
C THR A 8 -15.37 -42.43 -16.26
N LEU A 9 -16.07 -41.36 -16.63
CA LEU A 9 -15.46 -40.12 -17.12
C LEU A 9 -14.74 -39.41 -15.96
N ALA A 10 -13.41 -39.33 -16.04
CA ALA A 10 -12.62 -38.53 -15.12
C ALA A 10 -12.82 -37.04 -15.44
N VAL A 11 -13.58 -36.33 -14.60
CA VAL A 11 -13.68 -34.87 -14.66
C VAL A 11 -12.40 -34.31 -14.01
N SER A 12 -11.44 -33.91 -14.83
CA SER A 12 -10.29 -33.14 -14.39
C SER A 12 -10.75 -31.75 -13.96
N THR A 13 -10.95 -31.54 -12.66
CA THR A 13 -11.23 -30.23 -12.10
C THR A 13 -9.98 -29.37 -12.25
N LEU A 14 -10.00 -28.40 -13.16
CA LEU A 14 -9.03 -27.31 -13.15
C LEU A 14 -9.24 -26.55 -11.84
N ALA A 15 -8.37 -26.79 -10.86
CA ALA A 15 -8.26 -25.94 -9.70
C ALA A 15 -7.74 -24.58 -10.16
N SER A 16 -8.66 -23.64 -10.41
CA SER A 16 -8.31 -22.23 -10.55
C SER A 16 -7.77 -21.76 -9.21
N ALA A 17 -6.45 -21.86 -9.02
CA ALA A 17 -5.77 -21.20 -7.93
C ALA A 17 -5.90 -19.69 -8.16
N SER A 18 -6.84 -19.05 -7.47
CA SER A 18 -6.89 -17.60 -7.35
C SER A 18 -5.66 -17.18 -6.55
N ILE A 19 -4.62 -16.76 -7.26
CA ILE A 19 -3.52 -16.00 -6.66
C ILE A 19 -4.09 -14.67 -6.18
N ALA A 20 -4.28 -14.54 -4.87
CA ALA A 20 -4.53 -13.25 -4.25
C ALA A 20 -3.25 -12.42 -4.40
N SER A 21 -3.18 -11.59 -5.44
CA SER A 21 -2.17 -10.55 -5.55
C SER A 21 -2.42 -9.54 -4.43
N ALA A 22 -1.45 -9.36 -3.54
CA ALA A 22 -1.45 -8.19 -2.66
C ALA A 22 -1.44 -6.95 -3.54
N ALA A 23 -2.51 -6.16 -3.49
CA ALA A 23 -2.59 -4.93 -4.26
C ALA A 23 -1.61 -3.92 -3.64
N THR A 24 -0.48 -3.70 -4.29
CA THR A 24 0.43 -2.61 -3.94
C THR A 24 -0.07 -1.36 -4.65
N PHE A 25 -0.51 -0.39 -3.87
CA PHE A 25 -0.84 0.95 -4.31
C PHE A 25 0.42 1.80 -4.37
N THR A 26 0.44 2.73 -5.30
CA THR A 26 1.54 3.68 -5.46
C THR A 26 1.00 5.07 -5.72
N THR A 27 1.65 6.07 -5.15
CA THR A 27 1.36 7.48 -5.38
C THR A 27 2.68 8.22 -5.54
N THR A 28 2.64 9.30 -6.30
CA THR A 28 3.77 10.21 -6.44
C THR A 28 3.31 11.61 -6.05
N GLY A 29 4.02 12.23 -5.13
CA GLY A 29 3.71 13.57 -4.66
C GLY A 29 4.93 14.30 -4.13
N THR A 30 4.75 15.56 -3.79
CA THR A 30 5.79 16.38 -3.17
C THR A 30 5.61 16.34 -1.66
N ILE A 31 6.70 16.17 -0.92
CA ILE A 31 6.66 16.20 0.54
C ILE A 31 6.39 17.63 1.00
N GLU A 32 5.30 17.83 1.74
CA GLU A 32 5.03 19.09 2.42
C GLU A 32 5.64 19.09 3.82
N LYS A 33 5.42 18.01 4.59
CA LYS A 33 5.96 17.86 5.94
C LYS A 33 6.60 16.48 6.12
N LEU A 34 7.74 16.46 6.79
CA LEU A 34 8.45 15.24 7.16
C LEU A 34 8.62 15.22 8.68
N ASN A 35 8.13 14.17 9.33
CA ASN A 35 8.37 13.90 10.75
C ASN A 35 9.21 12.64 10.89
N MET A 36 10.53 12.82 11.05
CA MET A 36 11.46 11.71 11.21
C MET A 36 11.30 10.95 12.53
N LEU A 37 10.77 11.60 13.58
CA LEU A 37 10.55 10.96 14.88
C LEU A 37 9.36 9.98 14.84
N ALA A 38 8.33 10.32 14.07
CA ALA A 38 7.16 9.48 13.86
C ALA A 38 7.22 8.66 12.56
N ASN A 39 8.35 8.70 11.84
CA ASN A 39 8.53 8.14 10.48
C ASN A 39 7.33 8.44 9.56
N THR A 40 6.82 9.67 9.59
CA THR A 40 5.61 10.03 8.87
C THR A 40 5.91 11.12 7.84
N VAL A 41 5.37 10.95 6.63
CA VAL A 41 5.49 11.88 5.51
C VAL A 41 4.10 12.39 5.16
N GLN A 42 3.93 13.70 5.10
CA GLN A 42 2.74 14.32 4.56
C GLN A 42 3.05 14.85 3.17
N LEU A 43 2.28 14.40 2.19
CA LEU A 43 2.34 14.90 0.83
C LEU A 43 1.52 16.18 0.70
N SER A 44 1.84 17.00 -0.30
CA SER A 44 1.17 18.27 -0.59
C SER A 44 -0.28 18.13 -1.07
N ASP A 45 -0.70 16.91 -1.42
CA ASP A 45 -2.11 16.59 -1.70
C ASP A 45 -2.96 16.48 -0.42
N GLY A 46 -2.31 16.41 0.75
CA GLY A 46 -2.91 16.36 2.06
C GLY A 46 -2.80 14.99 2.74
N ASP A 47 -2.50 13.93 1.99
CA ASP A 47 -2.42 12.58 2.53
C ASP A 47 -1.15 12.39 3.36
N SER A 48 -1.27 11.60 4.42
CA SER A 48 -0.16 11.26 5.30
C SER A 48 0.17 9.78 5.20
N PHE A 49 1.46 9.47 5.24
CA PHE A 49 1.99 8.13 5.07
C PHE A 49 2.94 7.82 6.20
N LYS A 50 2.61 6.80 6.99
CA LYS A 50 3.48 6.27 8.04
C LYS A 50 4.38 5.21 7.45
N LEU A 51 5.68 5.40 7.61
CA LEU A 51 6.69 4.48 7.13
C LEU A 51 7.14 3.54 8.24
N PRO A 52 7.63 2.34 7.89
CA PRO A 52 8.28 1.44 8.83
C PRO A 52 9.44 2.13 9.53
N SER A 53 9.67 1.81 10.81
CA SER A 53 10.70 2.43 11.64
C SER A 53 12.13 2.22 11.12
N ASP A 54 12.34 1.15 10.34
CA ASP A 54 13.59 0.78 9.68
C ASP A 54 13.80 1.49 8.33
N THR A 55 12.85 2.30 7.89
CA THR A 55 13.01 3.05 6.64
C THR A 55 14.05 4.16 6.79
N ASP A 56 15.05 4.15 5.91
CA ASP A 56 16.02 5.25 5.83
C ASP A 56 15.40 6.49 5.19
N LEU A 57 15.30 7.56 5.98
CA LEU A 57 14.77 8.87 5.56
C LEU A 57 15.88 9.93 5.41
N SER A 58 17.15 9.54 5.56
CA SER A 58 18.28 10.49 5.56
C SER A 58 18.44 11.26 4.24
N GLY A 59 17.98 10.68 3.13
CA GLY A 59 17.98 11.31 1.80
C GLY A 59 16.67 12.00 1.42
N VAL A 60 15.68 12.01 2.31
CA VAL A 60 14.31 12.48 2.05
C VAL A 60 14.09 13.80 2.79
N SER A 61 13.52 14.81 2.11
CA SER A 61 13.30 16.14 2.67
C SER A 61 12.04 16.80 2.12
N ALA A 62 11.50 17.76 2.87
CA ALA A 62 10.39 18.58 2.40
C ALA A 62 10.75 19.31 1.08
N GLY A 63 9.78 19.40 0.17
CA GLY A 63 9.95 19.94 -1.17
C GLY A 63 10.45 18.94 -2.22
N GLN A 64 10.86 17.73 -1.82
CA GLN A 64 11.23 16.69 -2.78
C GLN A 64 10.00 15.94 -3.29
N LYS A 65 10.09 15.55 -4.57
CA LYS A 65 9.13 14.64 -5.17
C LYS A 65 9.49 13.21 -4.80
N VAL A 66 8.53 12.47 -4.29
CA VAL A 66 8.71 11.09 -3.83
C VAL A 66 7.60 10.21 -4.37
N GLN A 67 7.93 8.94 -4.55
CA GLN A 67 6.98 7.87 -4.79
C GLN A 67 6.83 7.05 -3.51
N ILE A 68 5.59 6.82 -3.10
CA ILE A 68 5.23 6.05 -1.91
C ILE A 68 4.45 4.82 -2.35
N ASN A 69 4.78 3.67 -1.78
CA ASN A 69 4.09 2.42 -2.04
C ASN A 69 3.46 1.89 -0.75
N TRP A 70 2.22 1.43 -0.80
CA TRP A 70 1.50 0.89 0.35
C TRP A 70 0.55 -0.24 -0.06
N SER A 71 0.10 -1.07 0.89
CA SER A 71 -0.68 -2.29 0.58
C SER A 71 -2.13 -2.27 1.09
N SER A 72 -2.52 -1.28 1.90
CA SER A 72 -3.87 -1.18 2.45
C SER A 72 -4.53 0.17 2.18
N GLN A 73 -5.75 0.16 1.64
CA GLN A 73 -6.56 1.38 1.43
C GLN A 73 -7.38 1.78 2.67
N THR A 74 -7.10 1.23 3.84
CA THR A 74 -7.79 1.61 5.08
C THR A 74 -6.97 2.68 5.81
N PRO A 75 -7.25 3.98 5.61
CA PRO A 75 -6.55 5.01 6.34
C PRO A 75 -7.01 5.06 7.79
N SER A 76 -6.12 5.50 8.67
CA SER A 76 -6.48 6.06 9.96
C SER A 76 -6.75 7.55 9.79
N TRP A 77 -7.83 8.05 10.39
CA TRP A 77 -8.17 9.47 10.32
C TRP A 77 -7.68 10.20 11.56
N PHE A 78 -7.00 11.33 11.37
CA PHE A 78 -6.68 12.24 12.46
C PHE A 78 -6.97 13.68 12.04
N THR A 79 -7.37 14.51 13.00
CA THR A 79 -7.56 15.93 12.76
C THR A 79 -6.24 16.65 13.00
N ASP A 80 -5.69 17.28 11.96
CA ASP A 80 -4.62 18.26 12.11
C ASP A 80 -5.20 19.50 12.81
N HIS A 81 -4.95 19.61 14.11
CA HIS A 81 -5.41 20.73 14.92
C HIS A 81 -4.79 22.08 14.51
N VAL A 82 -3.69 22.09 13.76
CA VAL A 82 -3.06 23.33 13.26
C VAL A 82 -3.87 23.91 12.11
N ASN A 83 -4.28 23.07 11.17
CA ASN A 83 -4.99 23.48 9.96
C ASN A 83 -6.50 23.23 10.02
N ASN A 84 -7.00 22.64 11.11
CA ASN A 84 -8.38 22.18 11.29
C ASN A 84 -8.86 21.34 10.09
N LYS A 85 -8.03 20.37 9.68
CA LYS A 85 -8.32 19.46 8.56
C LYS A 85 -8.23 18.02 9.02
N ASP A 86 -9.15 17.20 8.52
CA ASP A 86 -9.04 15.75 8.65
C ASP A 86 -8.04 15.24 7.62
N VAL A 87 -7.06 14.48 8.10
CA VAL A 87 -5.97 13.93 7.32
C VAL A 87 -6.10 12.41 7.34
N ALA A 88 -6.07 11.81 6.14
CA ALA A 88 -5.98 10.36 5.99
C ALA A 88 -4.51 9.93 6.19
N GLN A 89 -4.29 8.95 7.07
CA GLN A 89 -2.99 8.33 7.30
C GLN A 89 -2.97 6.90 6.80
N PHE A 90 -2.10 6.59 5.85
CA PHE A 90 -1.89 5.24 5.34
C PHE A 90 -0.58 4.65 5.87
N ASP A 91 -0.58 3.34 6.14
CA ASP A 91 0.65 2.63 6.45
C ASP A 91 1.38 2.28 5.15
N ALA A 92 2.44 3.03 4.86
CA ALA A 92 3.30 2.81 3.71
C ALA A 92 4.23 1.62 3.94
N ASN A 93 4.63 0.97 2.84
CA ASN A 93 5.65 -0.07 2.82
C ASN A 93 7.02 0.50 2.47
N SER A 94 7.08 1.47 1.56
CA SER A 94 8.35 2.09 1.13
C SER A 94 8.15 3.48 0.56
N ILE A 95 9.25 4.24 0.55
CA ILE A 95 9.37 5.55 -0.09
C ILE A 95 10.65 5.58 -0.93
N SER A 96 10.59 6.28 -2.06
CA SER A 96 11.76 6.55 -2.90
C SER A 96 11.66 7.95 -3.48
N VAL A 97 12.77 8.66 -3.59
CA VAL A 97 12.82 9.94 -4.30
C VAL A 97 12.54 9.69 -5.78
N ALA A 98 11.54 10.39 -6.33
CA ALA A 98 11.21 10.31 -7.75
C ALA A 98 12.26 11.12 -8.53
N GLN A 99 12.89 10.49 -9.52
CA GLN A 99 13.86 11.13 -10.40
C GLN A 99 13.19 12.07 -11.42
#